data_AF-A0A7C2JIE5-F1
#
_entry.id   AF-A0A7C2JIE5-F1
#
_cell.length_a   1.000
_cell.length_b   1.000
_cell.length_c   1.000
_cell.angle_alpha   90.00
_cell.angle_beta   90.00
_cell.angle_gamma   90.00
#
_symmetry.space_group_name_H-M   'P 1'
#
loop_
_entity.id
_entity.type
_entity.pdbx_description
1 polymer ?
#
loop_
_entity_poly.entity_id
_entity_poly.type
_entity_poly.pdbx_seq_one_letter_code
_entity_poly.pdbx_strand_id
1 'polypeptide(L)'
;MQLRAVLMAAELQHGRSGYHRFVFRVDGGRAGMFNVTVQISEDAYRKLVGQLARARIFPLEKVAMLKHWARWEIAQRLQDDGSVPSTITVAVHDVDDSGIYATALGRTLSLTR
;
A
#
# COMPACT_ATOMS: atom_id res chain seq x y z
N MET A 1 -7.78 14.27 11.94
CA MET A 1 -8.41 14.50 10.62
C MET A 1 -8.86 13.13 10.12
N GLN A 2 -10.17 12.87 9.99
CA GLN A 2 -10.66 11.53 9.60
C GLN A 2 -10.83 11.45 8.08
N LEU A 3 -10.09 10.54 7.45
CA LEU A 3 -10.27 10.18 6.05
C LEU A 3 -11.64 9.50 5.87
N ARG A 4 -12.39 9.87 4.85
CA ARG A 4 -13.70 9.23 4.59
C ARG A 4 -13.62 8.07 3.63
N ALA A 5 -12.71 8.10 2.64
CA ALA A 5 -12.51 7.00 1.71
C ALA A 5 -11.18 7.12 0.93
N VAL A 6 -10.55 5.96 0.65
CA VAL A 6 -9.56 5.83 -0.43
C VAL A 6 -10.30 5.31 -1.67
N LEU A 7 -10.60 6.22 -2.60
CA LEU A 7 -11.31 5.93 -3.84
C LEU A 7 -10.35 5.44 -4.94
N MET A 8 -10.92 4.63 -5.84
CA MET A 8 -10.33 3.82 -6.91
C MET A 8 -8.88 4.12 -7.33
N ALA A 9 -8.11 3.03 -7.49
CA ALA A 9 -6.76 3.06 -8.02
C ALA A 9 -6.78 2.97 -9.56
N ALA A 10 -6.17 3.93 -10.25
CA ALA A 10 -5.69 3.72 -11.61
C ALA A 10 -4.32 3.03 -11.55
N GLU A 11 -4.18 1.90 -12.23
CA GLU A 11 -2.89 1.20 -12.36
C GLU A 11 -2.09 1.84 -13.49
N LEU A 12 -0.91 2.33 -13.18
CA LEU A 12 0.06 2.79 -14.17
C LEU A 12 1.16 1.74 -14.24
N GLN A 13 1.04 0.80 -15.18
CA GLN A 13 1.93 -0.36 -15.29
C GLN A 13 3.38 -0.01 -15.63
N HIS A 14 3.68 1.23 -16.03
CA HIS A 14 5.03 1.66 -16.36
C HIS A 14 5.48 2.86 -15.50
N GLY A 15 5.79 2.57 -14.24
CA GLY A 15 6.81 3.33 -13.53
C GLY A 15 8.21 2.99 -14.07
N ARG A 16 9.19 3.86 -13.84
CA ARG A 16 10.62 3.63 -14.13
C ARG A 16 11.01 2.18 -13.77
N SER A 17 11.77 1.49 -14.64
CA SER A 17 12.18 0.08 -14.54
C SER A 17 12.26 -0.44 -13.08
N GLY A 18 11.38 -1.37 -12.70
CA GLY A 18 11.39 -2.05 -11.39
C GLY A 18 10.35 -1.60 -10.35
N TYR A 19 9.40 -0.72 -10.70
CA TYR A 19 8.32 -0.29 -9.78
C TYR A 19 6.92 -0.48 -10.36
N HIS A 20 5.99 -0.93 -9.51
CA HIS A 20 4.55 -0.86 -9.73
C HIS A 20 4.01 0.49 -9.25
N ARG A 21 3.29 1.22 -10.10
CA ARG A 21 2.72 2.54 -9.76
C ARG A 21 1.19 2.49 -9.74
N PHE A 22 0.62 3.05 -8.69
CA PHE A 22 -0.82 3.22 -8.51
C PHE A 22 -1.13 4.67 -8.18
N VAL A 23 -2.22 5.21 -8.72
CA VAL A 23 -2.72 6.53 -8.33
C VAL A 23 -4.07 6.35 -7.66
N PHE A 24 -4.18 6.80 -6.42
CA PHE A 24 -5.39 6.76 -5.62
C PHE A 24 -5.98 8.15 -5.50
N ARG A 25 -7.31 8.24 -5.50
CA ARG A 25 -8.02 9.46 -5.14
C ARG A 25 -8.46 9.35 -3.69
N VAL A 26 -8.07 10.29 -2.85
CA VAL A 26 -8.22 10.20 -1.39
C VAL A 26 -9.09 11.36 -0.92
N ASP A 27 -10.16 11.06 -0.18
CA ASP A 27 -11.03 12.08 0.42
C ASP A 27 -10.52 12.49 1.80
N GLY A 28 -9.84 13.63 1.88
CA GLY A 28 -9.37 14.22 3.14
C GLY A 28 -10.44 14.97 3.93
N GLY A 29 -11.72 14.83 3.57
CA GLY A 29 -12.83 15.49 4.24
C GLY A 29 -12.80 17.00 4.01
N ARG A 30 -12.63 17.78 5.09
CA ARG A 30 -12.59 19.25 5.01
C ARG A 30 -11.45 19.81 4.18
N ALA A 31 -10.38 19.04 3.99
CA ALA A 31 -9.24 19.43 3.18
C ALA A 31 -9.44 19.16 1.67
N GLY A 32 -10.53 18.46 1.29
CA GLY A 32 -10.86 18.16 -0.10
C GLY A 32 -10.32 16.83 -0.62
N MET A 33 -10.32 16.67 -1.94
CA MET A 33 -9.87 15.46 -2.64
C MET A 33 -8.41 15.59 -3.06
N PHE A 34 -7.62 14.56 -2.80
CA PHE A 34 -6.19 14.49 -3.13
C PHE A 34 -5.91 13.33 -4.07
N ASN A 35 -4.88 13.47 -4.90
CA ASN A 35 -4.32 12.35 -5.63
C ASN A 35 -3.05 11.90 -4.90
N VAL A 36 -2.95 10.61 -4.63
CA VAL A 36 -1.77 9.99 -4.02
C VAL A 36 -1.18 8.98 -4.99
N THR A 37 0.07 9.20 -5.37
CA THR A 37 0.82 8.24 -6.17
C THR A 37 1.57 7.29 -5.24
N VAL A 38 1.33 6.00 -5.35
CA VAL A 38 2.08 4.97 -4.61
C VAL A 38 2.95 4.19 -5.58
N GLN A 39 4.24 4.10 -5.29
CA GLN A 39 5.23 3.34 -6.04
C GLN A 39 5.78 2.22 -5.17
N ILE A 40 5.69 0.98 -5.63
CA ILE A 40 6.15 -0.19 -4.89
C ILE A 40 7.19 -0.90 -5.73
N SER A 41 8.41 -1.08 -5.21
CA SER A 41 9.46 -1.79 -5.95
C SER A 41 9.13 -3.27 -6.10
N GLU A 42 9.59 -3.89 -7.18
CA GLU A 42 9.40 -5.31 -7.40
C GLU A 42 10.09 -6.16 -6.32
N ASP A 43 11.24 -5.72 -5.81
CA ASP A 43 11.95 -6.38 -4.73
C ASP A 43 11.18 -6.33 -3.40
N ALA A 44 10.55 -5.19 -3.10
CA ALA A 44 9.70 -5.06 -1.92
C ALA A 44 8.50 -6.01 -2.02
N TYR A 45 7.88 -6.11 -3.21
CA TYR A 45 6.83 -7.09 -3.48
C TYR A 45 7.32 -8.53 -3.27
N ARG A 46 8.46 -8.94 -3.83
CA ARG A 46 8.99 -10.30 -3.67
C ARG A 46 9.25 -10.63 -2.20
N LYS A 47 9.85 -9.70 -1.45
CA LYS A 47 10.13 -9.87 -0.02
C LYS A 47 8.85 -10.06 0.80
N LEU A 48 7.86 -9.20 0.57
CA LEU A 48 6.57 -9.24 1.27
C LEU A 48 5.80 -10.54 0.97
N VAL A 49 5.74 -10.97 -0.29
CA VAL A 49 5.11 -12.25 -0.68
C VAL A 49 5.76 -13.42 0.06
N GLY A 50 7.10 -13.44 0.12
CA GLY A 50 7.84 -14.45 0.86
C GLY A 50 7.47 -14.50 2.34
N GLN A 51 7.28 -13.34 2.98
CA GLN A 51 6.85 -13.25 4.38
C GLN A 51 5.41 -13.70 4.60
N LEU A 52 4.47 -13.26 3.76
CA LEU A 52 3.07 -13.67 3.83
C LEU A 52 2.93 -15.19 3.64
N ALA A 53 3.67 -15.78 2.71
CA ALA A 53 3.71 -17.23 2.51
C ALA A 53 4.21 -17.96 3.77
N ARG A 54 5.27 -17.47 4.43
CA ARG A 54 5.74 -18.03 5.71
C ARG A 54 4.69 -17.96 6.83
N ALA A 55 3.91 -16.89 6.84
CA ALA A 55 2.79 -16.70 7.76
C ALA A 55 1.52 -17.50 7.39
N ARG A 56 1.56 -18.30 6.31
CA ARG A 56 0.41 -19.04 5.75
C ARG A 56 -0.76 -18.12 5.36
N ILE A 57 -0.46 -16.89 4.99
CA ILE A 57 -1.41 -15.91 4.46
C ILE A 57 -1.31 -15.96 2.94
N PHE A 58 -2.31 -16.53 2.30
CA PHE A 58 -2.29 -16.69 0.85
C PHE A 58 -2.64 -15.37 0.17
N PRO A 59 -1.73 -14.83 -0.67
CA PRO A 59 -1.98 -13.57 -1.34
C PRO A 59 -3.10 -13.73 -2.38
N LEU A 60 -3.86 -12.66 -2.58
CA LEU A 60 -4.74 -12.48 -3.75
C LEU A 60 -3.89 -12.41 -5.04
N GLU A 61 -4.54 -12.23 -6.20
CA GLU A 61 -3.85 -11.83 -7.43
C GLU A 61 -2.89 -10.66 -7.18
N LYS A 62 -1.70 -10.68 -7.79
CA LYS A 62 -0.60 -9.73 -7.57
C LYS A 62 -1.08 -8.27 -7.49
N VAL A 63 -1.89 -7.85 -8.46
CA VAL A 63 -2.44 -6.48 -8.54
C VAL A 63 -3.34 -6.15 -7.35
N ALA A 64 -4.19 -7.08 -6.94
CA ALA A 64 -5.09 -6.88 -5.80
C ALA A 64 -4.30 -6.71 -4.50
N MET A 65 -3.25 -7.52 -4.30
CA MET A 65 -2.38 -7.39 -3.13
C MET A 65 -1.65 -6.04 -3.12
N LEU A 66 -1.07 -5.63 -4.23
CA LEU A 66 -0.39 -4.33 -4.35
C LEU A 66 -1.33 -3.16 -4.09
N LYS A 67 -2.58 -3.22 -4.56
CA LYS A 67 -3.60 -2.19 -4.29
C LYS A 67 -3.98 -2.12 -2.81
N HIS A 68 -4.14 -3.27 -2.13
CA HIS A 68 -4.42 -3.29 -0.70
C HIS A 68 -3.26 -2.75 0.13
N TRP A 69 -2.05 -3.16 -0.23
CA TRP A 69 -0.84 -2.64 0.38
C TRP A 69 -0.75 -1.12 0.23
N ALA A 70 -0.91 -0.60 -0.99
CA ALA A 70 -0.87 0.84 -1.22
C ALA A 70 -1.95 1.61 -0.44
N ARG A 71 -3.16 1.05 -0.28
CA ARG A 71 -4.22 1.63 0.56
C ARG A 71 -3.81 1.67 2.04
N TRP A 72 -3.21 0.60 2.54
CA TRP A 72 -2.75 0.52 3.93
C TRP A 72 -1.63 1.54 4.21
N GLU A 73 -0.66 1.67 3.30
CA GLU A 73 0.40 2.69 3.38
C GLU A 73 -0.14 4.12 3.44
N ILE A 74 -1.11 4.44 2.57
CA ILE A 74 -1.78 5.75 2.60
C ILE A 74 -2.41 5.99 3.98
N ALA A 75 -3.12 4.99 4.52
CA ALA A 75 -3.79 5.11 5.81
C ALA A 75 -2.80 5.27 6.98
N GLN A 76 -1.69 4.54 6.97
CA GLN A 76 -0.65 4.65 8.01
C GLN A 76 0.02 6.03 8.01
N ARG A 77 0.49 6.51 6.85
CA ARG A 77 1.13 7.83 6.78
C ARG A 77 0.18 8.96 7.16
N LEU A 78 -1.11 8.81 6.85
CA LEU A 78 -2.14 9.75 7.32
C LEU A 78 -2.29 9.75 8.83
N GLN A 79 -2.22 8.59 9.46
CA GLN A 79 -2.31 8.44 10.90
C GLN A 79 -1.08 9.02 11.60
N ASP A 80 0.11 8.80 11.04
CA ASP A 80 1.38 9.19 11.64
C ASP A 80 1.71 10.67 11.39
N ASP A 81 1.57 11.14 10.15
CA ASP A 81 1.97 12.49 9.73
C ASP A 81 0.81 13.51 9.76
N GLY A 82 -0.43 13.04 9.91
CA GLY A 82 -1.63 13.89 9.91
C GLY A 82 -1.94 14.57 8.57
N SER A 83 -1.21 14.25 7.50
CA SER A 83 -1.36 14.83 6.16
C SER A 83 -1.36 13.77 5.06
N VAL A 84 -1.96 14.08 3.91
CA VAL A 84 -2.00 13.18 2.74
C VAL A 84 -0.75 13.43 1.90
N PRO A 85 0.25 12.53 1.85
CA PRO A 85 1.41 12.71 0.99
C PRO A 85 1.00 12.62 -0.49
N SER A 86 1.60 13.46 -1.34
CA SER A 86 1.35 13.43 -2.79
C SER A 86 1.94 12.17 -3.45
N THR A 87 3.08 11.69 -2.93
CA THR A 87 3.76 10.48 -3.40
C THR A 87 4.27 9.65 -2.22
N ILE A 88 4.07 8.34 -2.31
CA ILE A 88 4.58 7.31 -1.41
C ILE A 88 5.46 6.39 -2.24
N THR A 89 6.70 6.20 -1.81
CA THR A 89 7.60 5.18 -2.38
C THR A 89 7.85 4.13 -1.32
N VAL A 90 7.66 2.87 -1.71
CA VAL A 90 7.93 1.70 -0.88
C VAL A 90 8.99 0.87 -1.59
N ALA A 91 10.17 0.86 -1.01
CA ALA A 91 11.33 0.11 -1.46
C ALA A 91 11.57 -1.10 -0.54
N VAL A 92 12.53 -1.95 -0.91
CA VAL A 92 12.80 -3.19 -0.19
C VAL A 92 13.25 -2.98 1.26
N HIS A 93 13.89 -1.84 1.56
CA HIS A 93 14.34 -1.48 2.90
C HIS A 93 13.20 -1.04 3.83
N ASP A 94 12.05 -0.63 3.26
CA ASP A 94 10.86 -0.28 4.04
C ASP A 94 10.12 -1.54 4.54
N VAL A 95 10.38 -2.71 3.93
CA VAL A 95 9.82 -3.99 4.37
C VAL A 95 10.77 -4.61 5.39
N ASP A 96 10.37 -4.64 6.66
CA ASP A 96 11.19 -5.20 7.74
C ASP A 96 11.47 -6.70 7.55
N ASP A 97 12.60 -7.22 8.05
CA ASP A 97 12.93 -8.65 7.92
C ASP A 97 12.16 -9.56 8.90
N SER A 98 11.69 -8.99 10.02
CA SER A 98 10.99 -9.72 11.08
C SER A 98 9.57 -10.17 10.70
N GLY A 99 9.02 -9.64 9.59
CA GLY A 99 7.68 -9.94 9.10
C GLY A 99 6.57 -9.27 9.90
N ILE A 100 6.88 -8.27 10.74
CA ILE A 100 5.89 -7.51 11.49
C ILE A 100 4.97 -6.76 10.53
N TYR A 101 5.56 -6.14 9.51
CA TYR A 101 4.87 -5.44 8.43
C TYR A 101 3.94 -6.36 7.65
N ALA A 102 4.45 -7.53 7.22
CA ALA A 102 3.64 -8.55 6.55
C ALA A 102 2.48 -9.05 7.43
N THR A 103 2.72 -9.21 8.74
CA THR A 103 1.70 -9.65 9.69
C THR A 103 0.61 -8.59 9.88
N ALA A 104 0.99 -7.32 10.04
CA ALA A 104 0.06 -6.20 10.17
C ALA A 104 -0.80 -6.02 8.91
N LEU A 105 -0.17 -6.09 7.73
CA LEU A 105 -0.87 -6.06 6.45
C LEU A 105 -1.78 -7.28 6.28
N GLY A 106 -1.31 -8.48 6.61
CA GLY A 106 -2.05 -9.73 6.51
C GLY A 106 -3.31 -9.78 7.38
N ARG A 107 -3.28 -9.17 8.58
CA ARG A 107 -4.47 -8.97 9.43
C ARG A 107 -5.49 -8.07 8.75
N THR A 108 -5.04 -6.99 8.14
CA THR A 108 -5.90 -6.06 7.39
C THR A 108 -6.56 -6.76 6.19
N LEU A 109 -5.80 -7.58 5.46
CA LEU A 109 -6.30 -8.40 4.34
C LEU A 109 -7.33 -9.45 4.79
N SER A 110 -7.13 -10.08 5.95
CA SER A 110 -8.02 -11.11 6.48
C SER A 110 -9.37 -10.55 6.96
N LEU A 111 -9.41 -9.29 7.40
CA LEU A 111 -10.65 -8.58 7.77
C LEU A 111 -11.51 -8.20 6.56
N THR A 112 -11.03 -8.43 5.34
CA THR A 112 -11.76 -8.11 4.10
C THR A 112 -12.42 -9.35 3.46
N ARG A 113 -12.46 -10.49 4.18
CA ARG A 113 -13.18 -11.72 3.78
C ARG A 113 -14.58 -11.77 4.38
#